data_AF-A0A9E1P591-F1
#
_entry.id   AF-A0A9E1P591-F1
#
_cell.length_a   1.000
_cell.length_b   1.000
_cell.length_c   1.000
_cell.angle_alpha   90.00
_cell.angle_beta   90.00
_cell.angle_gamma   90.00
#
_symmetry.space_group_name_H-M   'P 1'
#
loop_
_entity.id
_entity.type
_entity.pdbx_description
1 polymer ?
#
loop_
_entity_poly.entity_id
_entity_poly.type
_entity_poly.pdbx_seq_one_letter_code
_entity_poly.pdbx_strand_id
1 'polypeptide(L)' 'MAAIKALQEANRLAPRSMFVFSAMATAYAALGEHKTAMDALKKAVELGYPWHIVVLDPGYNELRKLPDYEELSKREK' A
#
# COMPACT_ATOMS: atom_id res chain seq x y z
N MET A 1 -13.64 -8.32 -7.10
CA MET A 1 -14.26 -7.14 -6.44
C MET A 1 -14.58 -7.33 -4.95
N ALA A 2 -14.69 -8.55 -4.40
CA ALA A 2 -15.04 -8.75 -2.98
C ALA A 2 -13.98 -8.23 -1.99
N ALA A 3 -12.68 -8.37 -2.30
CA ALA A 3 -11.58 -7.95 -1.42
C ALA A 3 -11.56 -6.42 -1.18
N ILE A 4 -11.77 -5.61 -2.23
CA ILE A 4 -11.80 -4.14 -2.09
C ILE A 4 -12.97 -3.71 -1.21
N LYS A 5 -14.16 -4.27 -1.39
CA LYS A 5 -15.32 -3.93 -0.55
C LYS A 5 -15.08 -4.25 0.93
N ALA A 6 -14.49 -5.41 1.22
CA ALA A 6 -14.12 -5.78 2.59
C ALA A 6 -13.08 -4.82 3.18
N LEU A 7 -12.10 -4.38 2.38
CA LEU A 7 -11.08 -3.43 2.81
C LEU A 7 -11.61 -2.00 3.00
N GLN A 8 -12.58 -1.57 2.18
CA GLN A 8 -13.27 -0.30 2.37
C GLN A 8 -14.07 -0.29 3.68
N GLU A 9 -14.74 -1.39 4.00
CA GLU A 9 -15.44 -1.53 5.27
C GLU A 9 -14.44 -1.60 6.45
N ALA A 10 -13.34 -2.33 6.30
CA ALA A 10 -12.27 -2.35 7.29
C ALA A 10 -11.68 -0.95 7.52
N ASN A 11 -11.52 -0.15 6.46
CA ASN A 11 -11.08 1.24 6.57
C ASN A 11 -12.14 2.12 7.25
N ARG A 12 -13.43 1.85 7.06
CA ARG A 12 -14.50 2.54 7.78
C ARG A 12 -14.47 2.24 9.28
N LEU A 13 -14.18 0.99 9.64
CA LEU A 13 -14.11 0.52 11.03
C LEU A 13 -12.79 0.92 11.72
N ALA A 14 -11.69 0.97 10.98
CA ALA A 14 -10.35 1.28 11.46
C ALA A 14 -9.60 2.22 10.49
N PRO A 15 -9.98 3.51 10.42
CA PRO A 15 -9.51 4.46 9.39
C PRO A 15 -8.04 4.85 9.48
N ARG A 16 -7.33 4.38 10.52
CA ARG A 16 -5.92 4.67 10.77
C ARG A 16 -5.09 3.39 10.91
N SER A 17 -5.60 2.25 10.46
CA SER A 17 -4.87 1.00 10.50
C SER A 17 -3.89 0.91 9.34
N MET A 18 -2.59 0.97 9.64
CA MET A 18 -1.52 0.78 8.64
C MET A 18 -1.66 -0.54 7.88
N PHE A 19 -2.15 -1.59 8.54
CA PHE A 19 -2.37 -2.91 7.94
C PHE A 19 -3.51 -2.92 6.93
N VAL A 20 -4.57 -2.14 7.16
CA VAL A 20 -5.68 -2.02 6.20
C VAL A 20 -5.18 -1.34 4.93
N PHE A 21 -4.41 -0.26 5.06
CA PHE A 21 -3.83 0.42 3.90
C PHE A 21 -2.81 -0.43 3.14
N SER A 22 -1.97 -1.21 3.85
CA SER A 22 -1.06 -2.17 3.20
C SER A 22 -1.83 -3.25 2.44
N ALA A 23 -2.89 -3.81 3.03
CA ALA A 23 -3.74 -4.80 2.37
C ALA A 23 -4.48 -4.22 1.15
N MET A 24 -4.90 -2.94 1.21
CA MET A 24 -5.42 -2.20 0.06
C MET A 24 -4.36 -2.05 -1.03
N ALA A 25 -3.14 -1.66 -0.68
CA ALA A 25 -2.04 -1.55 -1.64
C ALA A 25 -1.80 -2.88 -2.36
N THR A 26 -1.74 -3.99 -1.63
CA THR A 26 -1.53 -5.33 -2.20
C THR A 26 -2.70 -5.74 -3.10
N ALA A 27 -3.94 -5.49 -2.67
CA ALA A 27 -5.13 -5.81 -3.46
C ALA A 27 -5.20 -5.00 -4.77
N TYR A 28 -4.90 -3.70 -4.73
CA TYR A 28 -4.87 -2.86 -5.93
C TYR A 28 -3.70 -3.21 -6.84
N ALA A 29 -2.53 -3.53 -6.28
CA ALA A 29 -1.37 -3.96 -7.07
C ALA A 29 -1.66 -5.25 -7.84
N ALA A 30 -2.30 -6.22 -7.20
CA ALA A 30 -2.73 -7.48 -7.82
C ALA A 30 -3.79 -7.28 -8.93
N LEU A 31 -4.54 -6.17 -8.91
CA LEU A 31 -5.52 -5.82 -9.93
C LEU A 31 -4.95 -4.99 -11.08
N GLY A 32 -3.65 -4.65 -11.04
CA GLY A 32 -3.03 -3.75 -12.03
C GLY A 32 -3.28 -2.26 -11.79
N GLU A 33 -3.99 -1.92 -10.71
CA GLU A 33 -4.34 -0.54 -10.33
C GLU A 33 -3.15 0.12 -9.61
N HIS A 34 -2.00 0.20 -10.29
CA HIS A 34 -0.72 0.53 -9.67
C HIS A 34 -0.69 1.91 -9.01
N LYS A 35 -1.39 2.90 -9.57
CA LYS A 35 -1.47 4.25 -8.99
C LYS A 35 -2.22 4.24 -7.65
N THR A 36 -3.41 3.62 -7.61
CA THR A 36 -4.20 3.50 -6.38
C THR A 36 -3.51 2.64 -5.33
N ALA A 37 -2.80 1.60 -5.77
CA ALA A 37 -1.97 0.78 -4.91
C ALA A 37 -0.85 1.60 -4.25
N MET A 38 -0.18 2.46 -5.02
CA MET A 38 0.87 3.34 -4.53
C MET A 38 0.34 4.36 -3.51
N ASP A 39 -0.83 4.95 -3.75
CA ASP A 39 -1.48 5.87 -2.81
C ASP A 39 -1.82 5.17 -1.48
N ALA A 40 -2.35 3.95 -1.54
CA ALA A 40 -2.61 3.14 -0.36
C ALA A 40 -1.31 2.78 0.38
N LEU A 41 -0.25 2.44 -0.34
CA LEU A 41 1.06 2.13 0.24
C LEU A 41 1.67 3.34 0.94
N LYS A 42 1.63 4.52 0.32
CA LYS A 42 2.06 5.79 0.94
C LYS A 42 1.32 6.01 2.26
N LYS A 43 0.01 5.76 2.28
CA LYS A 43 -0.79 5.93 3.50
C LYS A 43 -0.44 4.93 4.59
N ALA A 44 -0.16 3.68 4.22
CA ALA A 44 0.32 2.68 5.16
C ALA A 44 1.63 3.12 5.82
N VAL A 45 2.61 3.58 5.03
CA VAL A 45 3.91 4.05 5.51
C VAL A 45 3.77 5.29 6.40
N GLU A 46 2.94 6.27 6.03
CA GLU A 46 2.62 7.43 6.89
C GLU A 46 2.04 7.04 8.25
N LEU A 47 1.35 5.90 8.33
CA LEU A 47 0.76 5.36 9.55
C LEU A 47 1.71 4.43 10.31
N GLY A 48 2.98 4.33 9.89
CA GLY A 48 4.02 3.55 10.56
C GLY A 48 4.22 2.14 9.99
N TYR A 49 3.67 1.83 8.82
CA TYR A 49 3.93 0.54 8.17
C TYR A 49 5.43 0.41 7.88
N PRO A 50 6.12 -0.63 8.39
CA PRO A 50 7.57 -0.64 8.37
C PRO A 50 8.13 -0.74 6.95
N TRP A 51 9.04 0.18 6.61
CA TRP A 51 9.63 0.25 5.27
C TRP A 51 10.36 -1.04 4.85
N HIS A 52 11.06 -1.70 5.78
CA HIS A 52 11.73 -2.97 5.49
C HIS A 52 10.75 -4.07 5.03
N ILE A 53 9.48 -4.04 5.49
CA ILE A 53 8.45 -4.96 5.01
C ILE A 53 8.01 -4.59 3.59
N VAL A 54 7.87 -3.29 3.29
CA VAL A 54 7.55 -2.79 1.93
C VAL A 54 8.59 -3.25 0.90
N VAL A 55 9.88 -3.21 1.26
CA VAL A 55 10.97 -3.63 0.40
C VAL A 55 10.98 -5.15 0.16
N LEU A 56 10.51 -5.94 1.12
CA LEU A 56 10.50 -7.41 1.05
C LEU A 56 9.22 -7.99 0.43
N ASP A 57 8.11 -7.25 0.39
CA ASP A 57 6.83 -7.75 -0.13
C ASP A 57 6.86 -7.89 -1.67
N PRO A 58 6.73 -9.11 -2.23
CA PRO A 58 6.71 -9.30 -3.68
C PRO A 58 5.48 -8.68 -4.36
N GLY A 59 4.39 -8.46 -3.62
CA GLY A 59 3.18 -7.78 -4.12
C GLY A 59 3.43 -6.34 -4.55
N TYR A 60 4.53 -5.73 -4.12
CA TYR A 60 4.91 -4.36 -4.50
C TYR A 60 5.93 -4.28 -5.63
N ASN A 61 6.31 -5.41 -6.26
CA ASN A 61 7.29 -5.42 -7.36
C ASN A 61 6.95 -4.42 -8.48
N GLU A 62 5.68 -4.34 -8.86
CA GLU A 62 5.22 -3.39 -9.89
C GLU A 62 5.24 -1.94 -9.40
N LEU A 63 5.00 -1.71 -8.10
CA LEU A 63 5.06 -0.36 -7.51
C LEU A 63 6.48 0.18 -7.46
N ARG A 64 7.49 -0.69 -7.31
CA ARG A 64 8.91 -0.26 -7.28
C ARG A 64 9.38 0.42 -8.57
N LYS A 65 8.65 0.23 -9.68
CA LYS A 65 8.93 0.84 -10.97
C LYS A 65 8.36 2.27 -11.07
N LEU A 66 7.49 2.67 -10.15
CA LEU A 66 6.86 3.99 -10.17
C LEU A 66 7.81 5.05 -9.59
N PRO A 67 7.82 6.28 -10.15
CA PRO A 67 8.61 7.40 -9.61
C PRO A 67 8.30 7.68 -8.13
N ASP A 68 7.02 7.56 -7.78
CA ASP A 68 6.49 7.71 -6.43
C ASP A 68 7.14 6.77 -5.40
N TYR A 69 7.50 5.55 -5.81
CA TYR A 69 8.19 4.60 -4.94
C TYR A 69 9.63 5.01 -4.72
N GLU A 70 10.30 5.55 -5.74
CA GLU A 70 11.66 6.07 -5.61
C GLU A 70 11.71 7.26 -4.63
N GLU A 71 10.74 8.17 -4.73
CA GLU A 71 10.60 9.28 -3.79
C GLU A 71 10.35 8.78 -2.36
N LEU A 72 9.40 7.85 -2.20
CA LEU A 72 9.08 7.26 -0.90
C LEU A 72 10.30 6.53 -0.30
N SER A 73 11.06 5.81 -1.12
CA SER A 73 12.29 5.12 -0.74
C SER A 73 13.38 6.06 -0.22
N LYS A 74 13.51 7.26 -0.79
CA LYS A 74 14.48 8.26 -0.31
C LYS A 74 14.09 8.85 1.05
N ARG A 75 12.80 8.90 1.36
CA ARG A 75 12.28 9.44 2.62
C ARG A 75 12.46 8.48 3.80
N GLU A 76 12.33 7.18 3.54
CA GLU A 76 12.32 6.13 4.58
C GLU A 76 13.69 5.41 4.74
N LYS A 77 14.70 5.83 3.97
CA LYS A 77 16.11 5.41 4.12
C LYS A 77 16.84 6.32 5.11
#